data_AF-A0A1J5QJM9-F1
#
_entry.id   AF-A0A1J5QJM9-F1
#
_cell.length_a   1.000
_cell.length_b   1.000
_cell.length_c   1.000
_cell.angle_alpha   90.00
_cell.angle_beta   90.00
_cell.angle_gamma   90.00
#
_symmetry.space_group_name_H-M   'P 1'
#
loop_
_entity.id
_entity.type
_entity.pdbx_description
1 polymer ?
#
loop_
_entity_poly.entity_id
_entity_poly.type
_entity_poly.pdbx_seq_one_letter_code
_entity_poly.pdbx_strand_id
1 'polypeptide(L)' 'MAHADWIIDLGPGAGHDGGRVVFEGTPTALVAARSTLTGEHLAAYVGR' A
#
# COMPACT_ATOMS: atom_id res chain seq x y z
N MET A 1 -2.51 -10.47 4.53
CA MET A 1 -2.17 -9.03 4.64
C MET A 1 -3.21 -8.23 5.44
N ALA A 2 -4.49 -8.64 5.51
CA ALA A 2 -5.53 -7.94 6.27
C ALA A 2 -5.41 -8.01 7.82
N HIS A 3 -4.25 -8.40 8.35
CA HIS A 3 -3.98 -8.53 9.79
C HIS A 3 -2.76 -7.72 10.25
N ALA A 4 -2.22 -6.84 9.39
CA ALA A 4 -1.15 -5.94 9.79
C ALA A 4 -1.73 -4.74 10.52
N ASP A 5 -1.06 -4.24 11.56
CA ASP A 5 -1.46 -3.00 12.22
C ASP A 5 -0.85 -1.76 11.52
N TRP A 6 0.27 -1.96 10.81
CA TRP A 6 1.01 -0.91 10.12
C TRP A 6 1.55 -1.42 8.77
N ILE A 7 1.59 -0.53 7.78
CA ILE A 7 2.08 -0.81 6.43
C ILE A 7 3.07 0.27 6.03
N ILE A 8 4.20 -0.16 5.47
CA ILE A 8 5.15 0.68 4.73
C ILE A 8 5.15 0.17 3.30
N ASP A 9 4.79 1.04 2.35
CA ASP A 9 4.78 0.73 0.92
C ASP A 9 5.99 1.35 0.25
N LEU A 10 6.67 0.55 -0.58
CA LEU A 10 7.90 0.95 -1.27
C LEU A 10 7.65 1.02 -2.78
N GLY A 11 8.13 2.08 -3.41
CA GLY A 11 7.92 2.28 -4.84
C GLY A 11 8.49 3.60 -5.35
N PRO A 12 7.94 4.17 -6.45
CA PRO A 12 6.76 3.71 -7.20
C PRO A 12 6.98 2.49 -8.12
N GLY A 13 8.24 2.18 -8.45
CA GLY A 13 8.62 1.01 -9.23
C GLY A 13 9.64 0.12 -8.50
N ALA A 14 10.36 -0.70 -9.24
CA ALA A 14 11.43 -1.56 -8.72
C ALA A 14 12.81 -1.09 -9.18
N GLY A 15 13.88 -1.55 -8.52
CA GLY A 15 15.25 -1.20 -8.90
C GLY A 15 15.51 0.30 -8.84
N HIS A 16 16.01 0.89 -9.93
CA HIS A 16 16.32 2.32 -10.01
C HIS A 16 15.08 3.23 -9.91
N ASP A 17 13.90 2.71 -10.25
CA ASP A 17 12.62 3.44 -10.16
C ASP A 17 11.91 3.23 -8.82
N GLY A 18 12.54 2.49 -7.89
CA GLY A 18 12.01 2.18 -6.57
C GLY A 18 12.81 2.80 -5.43
N GLY A 19 12.67 2.19 -4.24
CA GLY A 19 13.50 2.51 -3.07
C GLY A 19 13.03 3.71 -2.26
N ARG A 20 11.82 4.23 -2.51
CA ARG A 20 11.21 5.30 -1.70
C ARG A 20 10.05 4.76 -0.91
N VAL A 21 9.86 5.27 0.31
CA VAL A 21 8.61 5.10 1.04
C VAL A 21 7.57 5.98 0.37
N VAL A 22 6.57 5.34 -0.24
CA VAL A 22 5.47 6.02 -0.96
C VAL A 22 4.18 6.05 -0.16
N PHE A 23 4.09 5.21 0.88
CA PHE A 23 3.05 5.26 1.89
C PHE A 23 3.57 4.70 3.22
N GLU A 24 3.11 5.29 4.31
CA GLU A 24 3.30 4.76 5.66
C GLU A 24 2.04 5.04 6.49
N GLY A 25 1.49 4.01 7.14
CA GLY A 25 0.30 4.17 7.96
C GLY A 25 -0.47 2.88 8.21
N THR A 26 -1.71 3.01 8.69
CA THR A 26 -2.59 1.86 8.94
C THR A 26 -3.13 1.27 7.63
N PRO A 27 -3.53 -0.02 7.61
CA PRO A 27 -4.14 -0.62 6.42
C PRO A 27 -5.41 0.10 5.96
N THR A 28 -6.24 0.57 6.89
CA THR A 28 -7.45 1.33 6.58
C THR A 28 -7.10 2.62 5.85
N ALA A 29 -6.04 3.31 6.26
CA ALA A 29 -5.58 4.52 5.59
C ALA A 29 -5.09 4.23 4.16
N LEU A 30 -4.33 3.15 3.96
CA LEU A 30 -3.86 2.74 2.63
C LEU A 30 -5.03 2.41 1.68
N VAL A 31 -6.00 1.65 2.17
CA VAL A 31 -7.20 1.24 1.43
C VAL A 31 -8.08 2.44 1.08
N ALA A 32 -8.20 3.42 1.98
CA ALA A 32 -8.97 4.64 1.74
C ALA A 32 -8.27 5.54 0.71
N ALA A 33 -6.95 5.68 0.80
CA ALA A 33 -6.17 6.54 -0.08
C ALA A 33 -6.11 6.02 -1.52
N ARG A 34 -5.95 4.69 -1.71
CA ARG A 34 -5.75 4.04 -3.02
C ARG A 34 -4.69 4.71 -3.90
N SER A 35 -3.71 5.36 -3.26
CA SER A 35 -2.72 6.20 -3.93
C SER A 35 -1.55 5.40 -4.52
N THR A 36 -1.49 4.09 -4.28
CA THR A 36 -0.46 3.18 -4.77
C THR A 36 -1.11 1.93 -5.36
N LEU A 37 -0.39 1.23 -6.24
CA LEU A 37 -0.83 -0.04 -6.81
C LEU A 37 -1.14 -1.07 -5.71
N THR A 38 -0.34 -1.07 -4.64
CA THR A 38 -0.57 -1.89 -3.45
C THR A 38 -1.88 -1.53 -2.76
N GLY A 39 -2.18 -0.24 -2.59
CA GLY A 39 -3.43 0.23 -1.99
C GLY A 39 -4.67 -0.12 -2.82
N GLU A 40 -4.60 0.00 -4.14
CA GLU A 40 -5.68 -0.43 -5.04
C GLU A 40 -5.98 -1.93 -4.92
N HIS A 41 -4.92 -2.76 -4.93
CA HIS A 41 -5.07 -4.22 -4.81
C HIS A 41 -5.59 -4.62 -3.43
N LEU A 42 -5.06 -4.02 -2.37
CA LEU A 42 -5.50 -4.30 -1.01
C LEU A 42 -6.98 -3.93 -0.84
N ALA A 43 -7.40 -2.78 -1.38
CA ALA A 43 -8.79 -2.35 -1.36
C ALA A 43 -9.73 -3.31 -2.09
N ALA A 44 -9.30 -3.84 -3.24
CA ALA A 44 -10.05 -4.86 -3.98
C ALA A 44 -10.11 -6.20 -3.24
N TYR A 45 -9.05 -6.56 -2.50
CA TYR A 45 -8.99 -7.81 -1.73
C TYR A 45 -9.89 -7.77 -0.49
N VAL A 46 -9.92 -6.66 0.27
CA VAL A 46 -10.75 -6.54 1.49
C VAL A 46 -12.23 -6.28 1.20
N GLY A 47 -12.57 -5.80 0.00
CA GLY A 47 -13.96 -5.61 -0.43
C GLY A 47 -14.66 -6.88 -0.94
N ARG A 48 -13.96 -8.02 -0.97
CA ARG A 48 -14.50 -9.35 -1.24
C ARG A 48 -14.83 -10.08 0.06
#